data_AF-A0A3N5MQ43-F1
#
_entry.id   AF-A0A3N5MQ43-F1
#
_cell.length_a   1.000
_cell.length_b   1.000
_cell.length_c   1.000
_cell.angle_alpha   90.00
_cell.angle_beta   90.00
_cell.angle_gamma   90.00
#
_symmetry.space_group_name_H-M   'P 1'
#
loop_
_entity.id
_entity.type
_entity.pdbx_description
1 polymer ?
#
loop_
_entity_poly.entity_id
_entity_poly.type
_entity_poly.pdbx_seq_one_letter_code
_entity_poly.pdbx_strand_id
1 'polypeptide(L)' 'MKTIIAIIVLLGLALFAAIQLVPYGRDHQNPPVVQEPQWGTPEARAIAQRACFDCHSNETE' A
#
# COMPACT_ATOMS: atom_id res chain seq x y z
N MET A 1 -4.87 -41.38 10.68
CA MET A 1 -4.72 -40.51 9.49
C MET A 1 -5.78 -39.41 9.40
N LYS A 2 -7.08 -39.74 9.25
CA LYS A 2 -8.15 -38.73 9.10
C LYS A 2 -8.20 -37.69 10.24
N THR A 3 -8.05 -38.12 11.49
CA THR A 3 -8.03 -37.23 12.67
C THR A 3 -6.83 -36.27 12.67
N ILE A 4 -5.65 -36.76 12.28
CA ILE A 4 -4.43 -35.93 12.20
C ILE A 4 -4.59 -34.87 11.11
N ILE A 5 -5.14 -35.24 9.94
CA ILE A 5 -5.43 -34.31 8.86
C ILE A 5 -6.41 -33.23 9.32
N ALA A 6 -7.48 -33.60 10.01
CA ALA A 6 -8.47 -32.65 10.53
C ALA A 6 -7.86 -31.66 11.53
N ILE A 7 -6.98 -32.13 12.42
CA ILE A 7 -6.27 -31.27 13.39
C ILE A 7 -5.36 -30.28 12.68
N ILE A 8 -4.59 -30.72 11.68
CA ILE A 8 -3.69 -29.84 10.91
C ILE A 8 -4.50 -28.75 10.18
N VAL A 9 -5.63 -29.11 9.56
CA VAL A 9 -6.51 -28.15 8.88
C VAL A 9 -7.07 -27.13 9.86
N LEU A 10 -7.56 -27.58 11.01
CA LEU A 10 -8.10 -26.69 12.05
C LEU A 10 -7.04 -25.73 12.59
N LEU A 11 -5.82 -26.21 12.84
CA LEU A 11 -4.71 -25.37 13.28
C LEU A 11 -4.31 -24.34 12.22
N GLY A 12 -4.27 -24.74 10.93
CA GLY A 12 -3.98 -23.83 9.83
C GLY A 12 -5.03 -22.74 9.69
N LEU A 13 -6.32 -23.08 9.79
CA LEU A 13 -7.42 -22.13 9.74
C LEU A 13 -7.39 -21.17 10.94
N ALA A 14 -7.11 -21.68 12.15
CA ALA A 14 -7.00 -20.86 13.35
C ALA A 14 -5.84 -19.86 13.22
N LEU A 15 -4.67 -20.31 12.74
CA LEU A 15 -3.52 -19.44 12.50
C LEU A 15 -3.82 -18.39 11.42
N PHE A 16 -4.43 -18.79 10.31
CA PHE A 16 -4.82 -17.86 9.25
C PHE A 16 -5.74 -16.76 9.79
N ALA A 17 -6.79 -17.14 10.54
CA ALA A 17 -7.70 -16.19 11.17
C ALA A 17 -6.98 -15.26 12.17
N ALA A 18 -6.08 -15.81 13.00
CA ALA A 18 -5.30 -15.01 13.95
C ALA A 18 -4.42 -13.96 13.26
N ILE A 19 -3.79 -14.31 12.12
CA ILE A 19 -2.94 -13.37 11.37
C ILE A 19 -3.78 -12.25 10.75
N GLN A 20 -5.04 -12.50 10.34
CA GLN A 20 -5.93 -11.44 9.82
C GLN A 20 -6.28 -10.36 10.85
N LEU A 21 -6.15 -10.67 12.15
CA LEU A 21 -6.38 -9.73 13.25
C LEU A 21 -5.23 -8.73 13.42
N VAL A 22 -4.05 -9.02 12.88
CA VAL A 22 -2.95 -8.05 12.83
C VAL A 22 -3.28 -7.04 11.72
N PRO A 23 -3.53 -5.76 12.03
CA PRO A 23 -3.93 -4.75 11.06
C PRO A 23 -2.73 -4.21 10.26
N TYR A 24 -1.85 -5.11 9.80
CA TYR A 24 -0.73 -4.73 8.96
C TYR A 24 -1.27 -4.19 7.64
N GLY A 25 -0.96 -2.94 7.30
CA GLY A 25 -1.49 -2.32 6.09
C GLY A 25 -2.69 -1.38 6.27
N ARG A 26 -3.40 -1.43 7.41
CA ARG A 26 -4.74 -0.80 7.52
C ARG A 26 -4.74 0.70 7.79
N ASP A 27 -3.63 1.25 8.30
CA ASP A 27 -3.49 2.67 8.63
C ASP A 27 -2.20 3.25 8.05
N HIS A 28 -1.84 2.81 6.84
CA HIS A 28 -0.80 3.49 6.07
C HIS A 28 -1.48 4.58 5.23
N GLN A 29 -1.57 5.77 5.79
CA GLN A 29 -1.76 6.95 4.97
C GLN A 29 -0.44 7.29 4.30
N ASN A 30 -0.48 7.68 3.03
CA ASN A 30 0.72 8.23 2.41
C ASN A 30 1.19 9.44 3.23
N PRO A 31 2.49 9.55 3.53
CA PRO A 31 3.02 10.74 4.16
C PRO A 31 2.60 11.97 3.33
N PRO A 32 2.33 13.11 3.98
CA PRO A 32 1.96 14.32 3.26
C PRO A 32 3.07 14.69 2.27
N VAL A 33 2.69 15.29 1.14
CA VAL A 33 3.66 15.87 0.20
C VAL A 33 4.41 17.00 0.91
N VAL A 34 5.68 16.77 1.22
CA VAL A 34 6.50 17.72 1.99
C VAL A 34 7.21 18.75 1.12
N GLN A 35 7.43 18.44 -0.16
CA GLN A 35 8.16 19.33 -1.06
C GLN A 35 7.88 19.00 -2.53
N GLU A 36 7.79 20.05 -3.34
CA GLU A 36 7.81 20.00 -4.80
C GLU A 36 8.93 20.94 -5.30
N PRO A 37 9.57 20.67 -6.45
CA PRO A 37 10.53 21.60 -7.04
C PRO A 37 9.96 23.00 -7.23
N GLN A 38 10.81 24.02 -7.09
CA GLN A 38 10.46 25.38 -7.51
C GLN A 38 10.38 25.42 -9.05
N TRP A 39 9.16 25.41 -9.58
CA TRP A 39 8.93 25.49 -11.01
C TRP A 39 9.20 26.90 -11.52
N GLY A 40 10.00 27.02 -12.59
CA GLY A 40 10.30 28.31 -13.21
C GLY A 40 9.08 28.98 -13.86
N THR A 41 8.14 28.18 -14.38
CA THR A 41 6.85 28.66 -14.93
C THR A 41 5.73 27.64 -14.66
N PRO A 42 4.44 28.04 -14.73
CA PRO A 42 3.31 27.11 -14.63
C PRO A 42 3.33 26.00 -15.68
N GLU A 43 3.82 26.29 -16.89
CA GLU A 43 3.90 25.33 -18.00
C GLU A 43 4.92 24.23 -17.71
N ALA A 44 6.03 24.56 -17.03
CA ALA A 44 7.02 23.57 -16.62
C ALA A 44 6.42 22.53 -15.66
N ARG A 45 5.61 22.98 -14.70
CA ARG A 45 4.86 22.08 -13.80
C ARG A 45 3.85 21.23 -14.57
N ALA A 46 3.12 21.83 -15.52
CA ALA A 46 2.12 21.11 -16.31
C ALA A 46 2.75 20.00 -17.18
N ILE A 47 3.96 20.23 -17.72
CA ILE A 47 4.72 19.22 -18.44
C ILE A 47 5.15 18.08 -17.50
N ALA A 48 5.60 18.39 -16.29
CA ALA A 48 5.98 17.37 -15.31
C ALA A 48 4.78 16.51 -14.88
N GLN A 49 3.62 17.13 -14.64
CA GLN A 49 2.40 16.40 -14.31
C GLN A 49 2.04 15.37 -15.39
N ARG A 50 1.95 15.79 -16.66
CA ARG A 50 1.50 14.91 -17.74
C ARG A 50 2.52 13.85 -18.19
N ALA A 51 3.79 13.99 -17.83
CA ALA A 51 4.86 13.13 -18.33
C ALA A 51 5.53 12.29 -17.25
N CYS A 52 5.47 12.72 -15.99
CA CYS A 52 6.25 12.12 -14.91
C CYS A 52 5.38 11.64 -13.75
N PHE A 53 4.25 12.31 -13.44
CA PHE A 53 3.55 12.08 -12.17
C PHE A 53 2.84 10.74 -12.08
N ASP A 54 2.58 10.08 -13.22
CA ASP A 54 2.05 8.71 -13.25
C ASP A 54 2.97 7.70 -12.52
N CYS A 55 4.29 7.96 -12.47
CA CYS A 55 5.28 7.11 -11.80
C CYS A 55 6.11 7.83 -10.73
N HIS A 56 6.26 9.15 -10.85
CA HIS A 56 7.13 9.99 -10.02
C HIS A 56 6.33 11.09 -9.31
N SER A 57 5.21 10.71 -8.69
CA SER A 57 4.52 11.57 -7.75
C SER A 57 4.28 10.84 -6.43
N ASN A 58 4.07 11.63 -5.38
CA ASN A 58 3.47 11.15 -4.14
C ASN A 58 1.96 11.45 -4.12
N GLU A 59 1.38 11.79 -5.28
CA GLU A 59 -0.06 11.94 -5.44
C GLU A 59 -0.66 10.53 -5.49
N THR A 60 -1.74 10.31 -4.75
CA THR A 60 -2.50 9.06 -4.82
C THR A 60 -3.91 9.35 -5.26
N GLU A 61 -4.51 8.41 -5.97
CA GLU A 61 -5.92 8.45 -6.37
C GLU A 61 -6.87 8.38 -5.17
#